data_AF-A0A9P8WKG4-F1
#
_entry.id   AF-A0A9P8WKG4-F1
#
_cell.length_a   1.000
_cell.length_b   1.000
_cell.length_c   1.000
_cell.angle_alpha   90.00
_cell.angle_beta   90.00
_cell.angle_gamma   90.00
#
_symmetry.space_group_name_H-M   'P 1'
#
loop_
_entity.id
_entity.type
_entity.pdbx_description
1 polymer ?
#
loop_
_entity_poly.entity_id
_entity_poly.type
_entity_poly.pdbx_seq_one_letter_code
_entity_poly.pdbx_strand_id
1 'polypeptide(L)'
;MANKNEVFDEFQRTLGPFIKPREQVNYIRRVLALHLGACSHDGPIKQPLPLKDSSHDVIVGPELKGIQREYIEALKANVAARRKHADVRQANPIRWSSPEETTSNSVELVEERIALLKLQNKQNRVSAVQSYLDRLIEKPAASVEFLDPEDMFRHAPDLPSVPKEVVNNIIAQQSAGKPDLKGQIAQLEKTVLRAKLLLRREEQLLREARSNTQNMPDVISNGTKLDALNTTRNELITWMETELGKASASEDVDGDADGIAKCQDRLAADNATINSQLGVIKDKYARYLSARRSLLETLAERPGASEPPVLKAYDTHQQPRAGSDPTPSNYLLTPYIETLLSLSRNQKAMITQKSYMNSTLSKETKDACQVLSHIAEESQLLPQHPQSGSSRRRSGLGEVLLAPERSGFTSRVQPWVNAADSAKIVTLEAVAEKVEEGQLALEHSMKALQEIDHLLGQDEEVGDQEDAGEDTTETDFWMNAGPKHPSNTRRHTEKKTMQKKSRDTWTGLHGSLGLIGHDDTA
;
A
#
# COMPACT_ATOMS: atom_id res chain seq x y z
N MET A 1 -33.26 34.12 27.92
CA MET A 1 -34.54 33.71 27.31
C MET A 1 -34.97 34.78 26.31
N ALA A 2 -34.34 34.82 25.14
CA ALA A 2 -34.68 35.73 24.06
C ALA A 2 -35.67 35.05 23.11
N ASN A 3 -36.85 35.65 23.00
CA ASN A 3 -37.51 35.95 21.72
C ASN A 3 -38.12 34.80 20.91
N LYS A 4 -38.97 33.98 21.54
CA LYS A 4 -39.96 33.18 20.80
C LYS A 4 -40.89 34.05 19.92
N ASN A 5 -41.14 35.29 20.36
CA ASN A 5 -42.01 36.22 19.64
C ASN A 5 -41.34 36.83 18.40
N GLU A 6 -40.03 37.11 18.43
CA GLU A 6 -39.33 37.64 17.24
C GLU A 6 -39.20 36.58 16.15
N VAL A 7 -38.97 35.31 16.53
CA VAL A 7 -38.96 34.19 15.59
C VAL A 7 -40.33 34.04 14.94
N PHE A 8 -41.42 34.17 15.70
CA PHE A 8 -42.78 34.12 15.16
C PHE A 8 -43.07 35.28 14.20
N ASP A 9 -42.65 36.50 14.55
CA ASP A 9 -42.80 37.68 13.70
C ASP A 9 -41.98 37.57 12.40
N GLU A 10 -40.78 36.97 12.46
CA GLU A 10 -39.96 36.69 11.28
C GLU A 10 -40.60 35.61 10.39
N PHE A 11 -41.16 34.55 10.98
CA PHE A 11 -41.96 33.56 10.24
C PHE A 11 -43.22 34.17 9.62
N GLN A 12 -43.91 35.06 10.33
CA GLN A 12 -45.12 35.70 9.81
C GLN A 12 -44.79 36.71 8.69
N ARG A 13 -43.64 37.39 8.75
CA ARG A 13 -43.16 38.26 7.66
C ARG A 13 -42.71 37.48 6.44
N THR A 14 -42.04 36.34 6.62
CA THR A 14 -41.59 35.49 5.51
C THR A 14 -42.74 34.72 4.86
N LEU A 15 -43.70 34.23 5.65
CA LEU A 15 -44.83 33.45 5.14
C LEU A 15 -46.05 34.30 4.78
N GLY A 16 -46.17 35.52 5.31
CA GLY A 16 -47.28 36.44 5.04
C GLY A 16 -47.60 36.65 3.54
N PRO A 17 -46.60 36.82 2.66
CA PRO A 17 -46.82 36.89 1.21
C PRO A 17 -47.38 35.60 0.58
N PHE A 18 -47.15 34.45 1.22
CA PHE A 18 -47.55 33.12 0.73
C PHE A 18 -48.84 32.60 1.39
N ILE A 19 -49.23 33.15 2.55
CA ILE A 19 -50.47 32.84 3.26
C ILE A 19 -51.60 33.71 2.70
N LYS A 20 -52.30 33.20 1.69
CA LYS A 20 -53.48 33.87 1.12
C LYS A 20 -54.75 33.53 1.90
N PRO A 21 -55.70 34.48 2.06
CA PRO A 21 -57.00 34.20 2.68
C PRO A 21 -57.75 33.12 1.91
N ARG A 22 -58.54 32.32 2.63
CA ARG A 22 -59.22 31.12 2.12
C ARG A 22 -60.08 31.41 0.88
N GLU A 23 -60.67 32.60 0.81
CA GLU A 23 -61.46 33.07 -0.34
C GLU A 23 -60.60 33.26 -1.60
N GLN A 24 -59.43 33.90 -1.48
CA GLN A 24 -58.50 34.05 -2.60
C GLN A 24 -57.95 32.69 -3.05
N VAL A 25 -57.67 31.79 -2.11
CA VAL A 25 -57.24 30.42 -2.45
C VAL A 25 -58.34 29.68 -3.22
N ASN A 26 -59.60 29.80 -2.80
CA ASN A 26 -60.74 29.20 -3.49
C ASN A 26 -60.97 29.82 -4.88
N TYR A 27 -60.80 31.14 -5.01
CA TYR A 27 -60.85 31.83 -6.31
C TYR A 27 -59.75 31.34 -7.25
N ILE A 28 -58.50 31.27 -6.77
CA ILE A 28 -57.35 30.76 -7.53
C ILE A 28 -57.60 29.30 -7.93
N ARG A 29 -58.08 28.45 -7.02
CA ARG A 29 -58.44 27.06 -7.34
C ARG A 29 -59.51 26.96 -8.40
N ARG A 30 -60.54 27.82 -8.36
CA ARG A 30 -61.60 27.85 -9.39
C ARG A 30 -61.05 28.28 -10.75
N VAL A 31 -60.23 29.32 -10.80
CA VAL A 31 -59.60 29.79 -12.03
C VAL A 31 -58.67 28.72 -12.62
N LEU A 32 -57.85 28.09 -11.79
CA LEU A 32 -56.97 27.00 -12.22
C LEU A 32 -57.77 25.77 -12.68
N ALA A 33 -58.85 25.40 -12.00
CA ALA A 33 -59.70 24.29 -12.41
C ALA A 33 -60.39 24.55 -13.77
N LEU A 34 -60.77 25.81 -14.05
CA LEU A 34 -61.30 26.22 -15.35
C LEU A 34 -60.22 26.17 -16.44
N HIS A 35 -59.01 26.68 -16.16
CA HIS A 35 -57.91 26.67 -17.13
C HIS A 35 -57.41 25.25 -17.42
N LEU A 36 -57.24 24.41 -16.41
CA LEU A 36 -56.85 23.01 -16.58
C LEU A 36 -57.96 22.22 -17.29
N GLY A 37 -59.22 22.50 -17.00
CA GLY A 37 -60.36 21.94 -17.74
C GLY A 37 -60.36 22.32 -19.22
N ALA A 38 -60.00 23.58 -19.53
CA ALA A 38 -59.85 24.03 -20.92
C ALA A 38 -58.68 23.32 -21.65
N CYS A 39 -57.58 23.02 -20.95
CA CYS A 39 -56.45 22.27 -21.51
C CYS A 39 -56.72 20.76 -21.67
N SER A 40 -57.67 20.19 -20.92
CA SER A 40 -57.93 18.75 -20.87
C SER A 40 -59.16 18.29 -21.67
N HIS A 41 -59.85 19.20 -22.35
CA HIS A 41 -61.11 18.96 -23.09
C HIS A 41 -62.27 18.34 -22.29
N ASP A 42 -62.16 18.16 -20.97
CA ASP A 42 -63.09 17.39 -20.13
C ASP A 42 -63.78 18.22 -19.02
N GLY A 43 -64.02 19.51 -19.27
CA GLY A 43 -64.74 20.40 -18.35
C GLY A 43 -64.01 20.71 -17.04
N PRO A 44 -64.63 21.43 -16.09
CA PRO A 44 -63.98 21.85 -14.85
C PRO A 44 -63.67 20.65 -13.94
N ILE A 45 -62.37 20.44 -13.68
CA ILE A 45 -61.84 19.30 -12.95
C ILE A 45 -62.29 19.34 -11.47
N LYS A 46 -63.08 18.35 -11.04
CA LYS A 46 -63.60 18.23 -9.65
C LYS A 46 -62.78 17.28 -8.76
N GLN A 47 -61.82 16.53 -9.30
CA GLN A 47 -61.02 15.52 -8.60
C GLN A 47 -59.51 15.81 -8.74
N PRO A 48 -58.67 15.41 -7.76
CA PRO A 48 -57.22 15.56 -7.86
C PRO A 48 -56.68 14.75 -9.06
N LEU A 49 -55.92 15.41 -9.94
CA LEU A 49 -55.36 14.77 -11.14
C LEU A 49 -54.49 13.55 -10.77
N PRO A 50 -54.77 12.36 -11.30
CA PRO A 50 -53.84 11.24 -11.20
C PRO A 50 -52.60 11.54 -12.06
N LEU A 51 -51.45 11.68 -11.41
CA LEU A 51 -50.13 11.98 -12.01
C LEU A 51 -49.58 10.90 -12.97
N LYS A 52 -50.38 9.90 -13.35
CA LYS A 52 -49.87 8.68 -14.01
C LYS A 52 -50.18 8.54 -15.50
N ASP A 53 -51.18 9.25 -16.03
CA ASP A 53 -51.60 9.02 -17.43
C ASP A 53 -51.42 10.27 -18.30
N SER A 54 -50.18 10.53 -18.70
CA SER A 54 -49.85 11.51 -19.74
C SER A 54 -50.03 10.89 -21.14
N SER A 55 -51.23 10.42 -21.44
CA SER A 55 -51.62 9.98 -22.79
C SER A 55 -52.27 11.09 -23.62
N HIS A 56 -52.55 12.24 -23.00
CA HIS A 56 -53.29 13.33 -23.64
C HIS A 56 -52.31 14.34 -24.25
N ASP A 57 -52.36 14.48 -25.58
CA ASP A 57 -51.62 15.51 -26.29
C ASP A 57 -52.23 16.88 -25.96
N VAL A 58 -51.63 17.59 -25.01
CA VAL A 58 -52.04 18.95 -24.65
C VAL A 58 -51.79 19.87 -25.85
N ILE A 59 -52.88 20.37 -26.43
CA ILE A 59 -52.84 21.38 -27.49
C ILE A 59 -52.38 22.68 -26.84
N VAL A 60 -51.21 23.17 -27.28
CA VAL A 60 -50.63 24.41 -26.78
C VAL A 60 -51.45 25.55 -27.36
N GLY A 61 -52.25 26.19 -26.52
CA GLY A 61 -52.95 27.43 -26.88
C GLY A 61 -51.93 28.55 -27.21
N PRO A 62 -52.28 29.50 -28.10
CA PRO A 62 -51.40 30.58 -28.54
C PRO A 62 -51.03 31.59 -27.43
N GLU A 63 -51.56 31.41 -26.22
CA GLU A 63 -51.36 32.31 -25.08
C GLU A 63 -50.04 32.07 -24.32
N LEU A 64 -49.39 30.93 -24.52
CA LEU A 64 -48.13 30.58 -23.85
C LEU A 64 -46.94 31.23 -24.58
N LYS A 65 -46.37 32.29 -23.98
CA LYS A 65 -45.20 33.03 -24.50
C LYS A 65 -43.97 32.86 -23.60
N GLY A 66 -42.78 32.82 -24.22
CA GLY A 66 -41.48 32.78 -23.53
C GLY A 66 -41.10 31.40 -22.98
N ILE A 67 -40.45 31.38 -21.82
CA ILE A 67 -39.82 30.19 -21.18
C ILE A 67 -40.81 29.03 -20.98
N GLN A 68 -42.09 29.34 -20.71
CA GLN A 68 -43.13 28.32 -20.52
C GLN A 68 -43.39 27.52 -21.80
N ARG A 69 -43.31 28.18 -22.97
CA ARG A 69 -43.45 27.52 -24.27
C ARG A 69 -42.26 26.61 -24.53
N GLU A 70 -41.05 27.10 -24.30
CA GLU A 70 -39.81 26.32 -24.45
C GLU A 70 -39.80 25.09 -23.52
N TYR A 71 -40.28 25.24 -22.28
CA TYR A 71 -40.41 24.14 -21.33
C TYR A 71 -41.40 23.07 -21.81
N ILE A 72 -42.57 23.48 -22.30
CA ILE A 72 -43.58 22.54 -22.82
C ILE A 72 -43.07 21.87 -24.10
N GLU A 73 -42.37 22.59 -24.96
CA GLU A 73 -41.74 22.04 -26.17
C GLU A 73 -40.65 21.03 -25.84
N ALA A 74 -39.80 21.33 -24.85
CA ALA A 74 -38.80 20.40 -24.32
C ALA A 74 -39.43 19.15 -23.69
N LEU A 75 -40.55 19.30 -22.97
CA LEU A 75 -41.30 18.16 -22.43
C LEU A 75 -41.88 17.29 -23.54
N LYS A 76 -42.48 17.89 -24.58
CA LYS A 76 -42.98 17.15 -25.75
C LYS A 76 -41.86 16.41 -26.46
N ALA A 77 -40.71 17.05 -26.64
CA ALA A 77 -39.52 16.42 -27.22
C ALA A 77 -39.01 15.27 -26.34
N ASN A 78 -39.03 15.40 -25.01
CA ASN A 78 -38.64 14.34 -24.08
C ASN A 78 -39.58 13.14 -24.15
N VAL A 79 -40.90 13.37 -24.15
CA VAL A 79 -41.90 12.31 -24.30
C VAL A 79 -41.75 11.61 -25.65
N ALA A 80 -41.54 12.36 -26.74
CA ALA A 80 -41.28 11.80 -28.06
C ALA A 80 -39.98 10.97 -28.09
N ALA A 81 -38.91 11.44 -27.45
CA ALA A 81 -37.65 10.72 -27.34
C ALA A 81 -37.80 9.42 -26.52
N ARG A 82 -38.58 9.45 -25.43
CA ARG A 82 -38.88 8.26 -24.62
C ARG A 82 -39.69 7.24 -25.41
N ARG A 83 -40.70 7.68 -26.18
CA ARG A 83 -41.46 6.81 -27.10
C ARG A 83 -40.53 6.17 -28.12
N LYS A 84 -39.74 6.98 -28.84
CA LYS A 84 -38.74 6.45 -29.80
C LYS A 84 -37.75 5.47 -29.17
N HIS A 85 -37.29 5.74 -27.95
CA HIS A 85 -36.40 4.82 -27.24
C HIS A 85 -37.11 3.52 -26.83
N ALA A 86 -38.38 3.59 -26.43
CA ALA A 86 -39.19 2.40 -26.18
C ALA A 86 -39.42 1.60 -27.46
N ASP A 87 -39.72 2.28 -28.58
CA ASP A 87 -39.88 1.68 -29.90
C ASP A 87 -38.58 1.01 -30.37
N VAL A 88 -37.42 1.67 -30.18
CA VAL A 88 -36.10 1.08 -30.49
C VAL A 88 -35.79 -0.12 -29.59
N ARG A 89 -36.17 -0.08 -28.30
CA ARG A 89 -36.06 -1.24 -27.40
C ARG A 89 -36.96 -2.40 -27.82
N GLN A 90 -38.16 -2.13 -28.32
CA GLN A 90 -39.09 -3.16 -28.80
C GLN A 90 -38.69 -3.70 -30.17
N ALA A 91 -38.21 -2.84 -31.08
CA ALA A 91 -37.77 -3.21 -32.43
C ALA A 91 -36.41 -3.91 -32.44
N ASN A 92 -35.56 -3.61 -31.46
CA ASN A 92 -34.31 -4.31 -31.23
C ASN A 92 -34.40 -5.05 -29.90
N PRO A 93 -35.09 -6.20 -29.84
CA PRO A 93 -34.92 -7.11 -28.72
C PRO A 93 -33.51 -7.64 -28.86
N ILE A 94 -32.52 -6.90 -28.32
CA ILE A 94 -31.28 -7.54 -27.91
C ILE A 94 -31.77 -8.70 -27.09
N ARG A 95 -31.51 -9.91 -27.60
CA ARG A 95 -31.88 -11.17 -27.00
C ARG A 95 -31.06 -11.32 -25.73
N TRP A 96 -31.41 -10.53 -24.72
CA TRP A 96 -31.36 -10.99 -23.36
C TRP A 96 -32.42 -12.07 -23.41
N SER A 97 -31.99 -13.30 -23.70
CA SER A 97 -32.75 -14.47 -23.33
C SER A 97 -33.04 -14.27 -21.86
N SER A 98 -34.22 -13.74 -21.55
CA SER A 98 -34.85 -13.98 -20.27
C SER A 98 -34.90 -15.49 -20.20
N PRO A 99 -34.07 -16.15 -19.36
CA PRO A 99 -34.37 -17.52 -19.05
C PRO A 99 -35.72 -17.44 -18.36
N GLU A 100 -36.62 -18.31 -18.79
CA GLU A 100 -37.76 -18.71 -18.00
C GLU A 100 -37.33 -18.89 -16.54
N GLU A 101 -38.23 -18.55 -15.65
CA GLU A 101 -38.11 -18.68 -14.21
C GLU A 101 -37.64 -20.09 -13.81
N THR A 102 -36.33 -20.32 -13.80
CA THR A 102 -35.71 -21.42 -13.09
C THR A 102 -34.96 -20.81 -11.92
N THR A 103 -35.42 -21.17 -10.73
CA THR A 103 -34.90 -20.80 -9.41
C THR A 103 -33.51 -21.38 -9.16
N SER A 104 -32.56 -21.19 -10.07
CA SER A 104 -31.15 -21.53 -9.89
C SER A 104 -30.39 -20.27 -9.49
N ASN A 105 -30.10 -20.19 -8.19
CA ASN A 105 -29.04 -19.43 -7.54
C ASN A 105 -28.63 -18.12 -8.24
N SER A 106 -29.21 -17.00 -7.80
CA SER A 106 -28.83 -15.64 -8.21
C SER A 106 -27.32 -15.35 -8.12
N VAL A 107 -26.61 -16.09 -7.26
CA VAL A 107 -25.16 -16.02 -7.09
C VAL A 107 -24.42 -16.54 -8.33
N GLU A 108 -24.88 -17.65 -8.94
CA GLU A 108 -24.26 -18.24 -10.13
C GLU A 108 -24.40 -17.31 -11.35
N LEU A 109 -25.56 -16.68 -11.54
CA LEU A 109 -25.77 -15.69 -12.60
C LEU A 109 -24.89 -14.44 -12.44
N VAL A 110 -24.65 -14.01 -11.21
CA VAL A 110 -23.74 -12.89 -10.91
C VAL A 110 -22.29 -13.29 -11.18
N GLU A 111 -21.89 -14.50 -10.80
CA GLU A 111 -20.57 -15.05 -11.08
C GLU A 111 -20.30 -15.20 -12.58
N GLU A 112 -21.27 -15.71 -13.35
CA GLU A 112 -21.22 -15.77 -14.81
C GLU A 112 -21.08 -14.37 -15.42
N ARG A 113 -21.84 -13.38 -14.91
CA ARG A 113 -21.73 -12.00 -15.38
C ARG A 113 -20.36 -11.41 -15.07
N ILE A 114 -19.79 -11.69 -13.90
CA ILE A 114 -18.44 -11.27 -13.52
C ILE A 114 -17.41 -11.94 -14.43
N ALA A 115 -17.57 -13.24 -14.75
CA ALA A 115 -16.69 -13.96 -15.65
C ALA A 115 -16.70 -13.37 -17.06
N LEU A 116 -17.88 -13.01 -17.58
CA LEU A 116 -18.03 -12.33 -18.88
C LEU A 116 -17.37 -10.94 -18.88
N LEU A 117 -17.55 -10.15 -17.81
CA LEU A 117 -16.89 -8.85 -17.69
C LEU A 117 -15.37 -8.98 -17.62
N LYS A 118 -14.87 -9.99 -16.89
CA LYS A 118 -13.44 -10.30 -16.85
C LYS A 118 -12.91 -10.70 -18.23
N LEU A 119 -13.67 -11.48 -19.00
CA LEU A 119 -13.30 -11.89 -20.35
C LEU A 119 -13.28 -10.70 -21.32
N GLN A 120 -14.29 -9.83 -21.28
CA GLN A 120 -14.32 -8.59 -22.07
C GLN A 120 -13.13 -7.68 -21.73
N ASN A 121 -12.78 -7.55 -20.45
CA ASN A 121 -11.61 -6.76 -20.04
C ASN A 121 -10.31 -7.37 -20.57
N LYS A 122 -10.17 -8.71 -20.56
CA LYS A 122 -9.02 -9.39 -21.17
C LYS A 122 -8.95 -9.13 -22.68
N GLN A 123 -10.08 -9.22 -23.38
CA GLN A 123 -10.15 -8.93 -24.81
C GLN A 123 -9.74 -7.49 -25.12
N ASN A 124 -10.25 -6.52 -24.35
CA ASN A 124 -9.92 -5.10 -24.52
C ASN A 124 -8.43 -4.82 -24.26
N ARG A 125 -7.81 -5.55 -23.31
CA ARG A 125 -6.37 -5.47 -23.06
C ARG A 125 -5.56 -6.00 -24.24
N VAL A 126 -5.96 -7.14 -24.80
CA VAL A 126 -5.29 -7.73 -25.96
C VAL A 126 -5.42 -6.83 -27.19
N SER A 127 -6.61 -6.30 -27.45
CA SER A 127 -6.83 -5.36 -28.56
C SER A 127 -6.05 -4.06 -28.37
N ALA A 128 -5.92 -3.56 -27.14
CA ALA A 128 -5.10 -2.40 -26.84
C ALA A 128 -3.62 -2.70 -27.14
N VAL A 129 -3.08 -3.83 -26.64
CA VAL A 129 -1.69 -4.25 -26.93
C VAL A 129 -1.47 -4.38 -28.43
N GLN A 130 -2.37 -5.04 -29.15
CA GLN A 130 -2.29 -5.17 -30.60
C GLN A 130 -2.28 -3.80 -31.29
N SER A 131 -3.18 -2.88 -30.93
CA SER A 131 -3.21 -1.53 -31.50
C SER A 131 -1.93 -0.73 -31.23
N TYR A 132 -1.29 -0.92 -30.06
CA TYR A 132 -0.01 -0.31 -29.78
C TYR A 132 1.12 -0.97 -30.57
N LEU A 133 1.08 -2.28 -30.76
CA LEU A 133 2.06 -3.02 -31.57
C LEU A 133 1.97 -2.58 -33.04
N ASP A 134 0.76 -2.50 -33.60
CA ASP A 134 0.51 -1.99 -34.94
C ASP A 134 1.04 -0.56 -35.09
N ARG A 135 0.76 0.30 -34.11
CA ARG A 135 1.27 1.68 -34.08
C ARG A 135 2.80 1.77 -33.92
N LEU A 136 3.44 0.78 -33.27
CA LEU A 136 4.89 0.68 -33.18
C LEU A 136 5.49 0.25 -34.53
N ILE A 137 4.85 -0.69 -35.22
CA ILE A 137 5.26 -1.16 -36.56
C ILE A 137 5.16 -0.02 -37.59
N GLU A 138 4.16 0.86 -37.46
CA GLU A 138 4.03 2.06 -38.30
C GLU A 138 5.11 3.13 -38.02
N LYS A 139 5.91 3.01 -36.95
CA LYS A 139 7.01 3.95 -36.70
C LYS A 139 8.20 3.62 -37.59
N PRO A 140 8.83 4.63 -38.23
CA PRO A 140 10.01 4.41 -39.07
C PRO A 140 11.14 3.72 -38.30
N ALA A 141 11.24 3.94 -36.98
CA ALA A 141 12.23 3.31 -36.10
C ALA A 141 12.07 1.79 -35.91
N ALA A 142 10.94 1.19 -36.31
CA ALA A 142 10.72 -0.25 -36.27
C ALA A 142 11.03 -0.95 -37.60
N SER A 143 11.34 -0.19 -38.67
CA SER A 143 11.79 -0.75 -39.93
C SER A 143 13.24 -1.25 -39.80
N VAL A 144 13.55 -2.40 -40.39
CA VAL A 144 14.89 -3.02 -40.35
C VAL A 144 15.95 -2.11 -40.98
N GLU A 145 15.52 -1.22 -41.89
CA GLU A 145 16.35 -0.26 -42.63
C GLU A 145 16.67 1.01 -41.83
N PHE A 146 15.94 1.32 -40.74
CA PHE A 146 16.17 2.56 -39.98
C PHE A 146 17.50 2.59 -39.23
N LEU A 147 18.08 1.42 -38.95
CA LEU A 147 19.40 1.28 -38.33
C LEU A 147 20.44 0.75 -39.33
N ASP A 148 20.22 0.91 -40.64
CA ASP A 148 21.24 0.61 -41.62
C ASP A 148 22.37 1.65 -41.50
N PRO A 149 23.59 1.26 -41.08
CA PRO A 149 24.70 2.19 -40.90
C PRO A 149 25.04 2.92 -42.20
N GLU A 150 24.86 2.27 -43.35
CA GLU A 150 25.13 2.91 -44.65
C GLU A 150 24.21 4.12 -44.87
N ASP A 151 22.90 3.99 -44.59
CA ASP A 151 21.92 5.07 -44.76
C ASP A 151 22.03 6.16 -43.68
N MET A 152 22.36 5.80 -42.44
CA MET A 152 22.57 6.75 -41.35
C MET A 152 23.81 7.64 -41.56
N PHE A 153 24.87 7.09 -42.16
CA PHE A 153 26.14 7.81 -42.34
C PHE A 153 26.32 8.41 -43.75
N ARG A 154 25.39 8.21 -44.70
CA ARG A 154 25.39 8.80 -46.06
C ARG A 154 25.59 10.33 -46.11
N HIS A 155 25.22 11.04 -45.06
CA HIS A 155 25.34 12.51 -44.97
C HIS A 155 26.22 12.99 -43.81
N ALA A 156 26.88 12.07 -43.11
CA ALA A 156 27.83 12.43 -42.06
C ALA A 156 29.19 12.79 -42.70
N PRO A 157 29.88 13.86 -42.25
CA PRO A 157 31.26 14.10 -42.64
C PRO A 157 32.15 12.95 -42.12
N ASP A 158 33.16 12.57 -42.92
CA ASP A 158 34.12 11.52 -42.56
C ASP A 158 34.64 11.75 -41.13
N LEU A 159 34.54 10.71 -40.29
CA LEU A 159 34.98 10.79 -38.91
C LEU A 159 36.48 11.12 -38.87
N PRO A 160 36.94 11.95 -37.92
CA PRO A 160 38.36 12.25 -37.77
C PRO A 160 39.14 10.96 -37.50
N SER A 161 40.23 10.76 -38.24
CA SER A 161 41.10 9.59 -38.11
C SER A 161 41.51 9.40 -36.65
N VAL A 162 41.15 8.25 -36.08
CA VAL A 162 41.52 7.87 -34.72
C VAL A 162 43.04 7.86 -34.58
N PRO A 163 43.62 8.38 -33.48
CA PRO A 163 45.06 8.36 -33.25
C PRO A 163 45.62 6.94 -33.34
N LYS A 164 46.67 6.74 -34.15
CA LYS A 164 47.30 5.44 -34.41
C LYS A 164 47.78 4.74 -33.13
N GLU A 165 47.98 5.49 -32.06
CA GLU A 165 48.38 5.00 -30.73
C GLU A 165 47.30 4.10 -30.07
N VAL A 166 46.01 4.41 -30.26
CA VAL A 166 44.91 3.62 -29.70
C VAL A 166 44.75 2.29 -30.46
N VAL A 167 44.88 2.33 -31.80
CA VAL A 167 44.80 1.15 -32.66
C VAL A 167 46.02 0.24 -32.43
N ASN A 168 47.21 0.83 -32.27
CA ASN A 168 48.44 0.08 -31.99
C ASN A 168 48.42 -0.56 -30.60
N ASN A 169 47.75 0.01 -29.59
CA ASN A 169 47.59 -0.64 -28.28
C ASN A 169 46.68 -1.88 -28.33
N ILE A 170 45.62 -1.84 -29.15
CA ILE A 170 44.71 -2.98 -29.34
C ILE A 170 45.43 -4.10 -30.12
N ILE A 171 46.21 -3.72 -31.15
CA ILE A 171 47.03 -4.68 -31.92
C ILE A 171 48.22 -5.19 -31.09
N ALA A 172 48.82 -4.38 -30.21
CA ALA A 172 49.89 -4.79 -29.29
C ALA A 172 49.39 -5.80 -28.24
N GLN A 173 48.16 -5.64 -27.73
CA GLN A 173 47.52 -6.64 -26.87
C GLN A 173 47.23 -7.97 -27.59
N GLN A 174 46.99 -7.93 -28.91
CA GLN A 174 46.77 -9.14 -29.73
C GLN A 174 48.08 -9.78 -30.26
N SER A 175 49.17 -9.03 -30.32
CA SER A 175 50.47 -9.47 -30.88
C SER A 175 51.53 -9.79 -29.82
N ALA A 176 51.21 -9.64 -28.53
CA ALA A 176 52.03 -10.15 -27.43
C ALA A 176 52.00 -11.69 -27.41
N GLY A 177 52.91 -12.30 -28.19
CA GLY A 177 53.41 -13.67 -28.06
C GLY A 177 52.37 -14.79 -28.14
N LYS A 178 52.46 -15.67 -29.15
CA LYS A 178 51.69 -16.93 -29.27
C LYS A 178 51.44 -17.52 -27.87
N PRO A 179 50.22 -17.40 -27.32
CA PRO A 179 49.97 -17.83 -25.96
C PRO A 179 50.02 -19.35 -25.95
N ASP A 180 50.82 -19.91 -25.03
CA ASP A 180 50.96 -21.35 -24.83
C ASP A 180 49.56 -21.97 -24.76
N LEU A 181 49.21 -22.77 -25.78
CA LEU A 181 47.89 -23.38 -25.94
C LEU A 181 47.49 -24.16 -24.68
N LYS A 182 48.48 -24.78 -24.02
CA LYS A 182 48.27 -25.53 -22.78
C LYS A 182 47.93 -24.61 -21.61
N GLY A 183 48.56 -23.44 -21.52
CA GLY A 183 48.23 -22.39 -20.56
C GLY A 183 46.84 -21.79 -20.79
N GLN A 184 46.43 -21.59 -22.05
CA GLN A 184 45.07 -21.16 -22.37
C GLN A 184 44.02 -22.21 -22.02
N ILE A 185 44.29 -23.48 -22.32
CA ILE A 185 43.40 -24.59 -21.94
C ILE A 185 43.26 -24.66 -20.41
N ALA A 186 44.37 -24.57 -19.66
CA ALA A 186 44.31 -24.56 -18.19
C ALA A 186 43.56 -23.33 -17.63
N GLN A 187 43.73 -22.16 -18.26
CA GLN A 187 42.98 -20.96 -17.88
C GLN A 187 41.49 -21.10 -18.20
N LEU A 188 41.15 -21.73 -19.32
CA LEU A 188 39.78 -21.99 -19.75
C LEU A 188 39.13 -23.07 -18.87
N GLU A 189 39.85 -24.13 -18.51
CA GLU A 189 39.41 -25.12 -17.52
C GLU A 189 39.16 -24.47 -16.16
N LYS A 190 40.05 -23.58 -15.71
CA LYS A 190 39.88 -22.82 -14.47
C LYS A 190 38.67 -21.90 -14.52
N THR A 191 38.45 -21.17 -15.62
CA THR A 191 37.29 -20.30 -15.76
C THR A 191 36.00 -21.09 -15.90
N VAL A 192 35.99 -22.21 -16.62
CA VAL A 192 34.85 -23.13 -16.74
C VAL A 192 34.51 -23.75 -15.39
N LEU A 193 35.51 -24.17 -14.61
CA LEU A 193 35.28 -24.71 -13.27
C LEU A 193 34.72 -23.63 -12.34
N ARG A 194 35.27 -22.41 -12.37
CA ARG A 194 34.75 -21.27 -11.60
C ARG A 194 33.31 -20.94 -12.01
N ALA A 195 33.01 -20.92 -13.30
CA ALA A 195 31.68 -20.68 -13.83
C ALA A 195 30.69 -21.78 -13.41
N LYS A 196 31.09 -23.05 -13.46
CA LYS A 196 30.27 -24.18 -12.99
C LYS A 196 29.97 -24.08 -11.49
N LEU A 197 30.95 -23.70 -10.67
CA LEU A 197 30.72 -23.50 -9.24
C LEU A 197 29.77 -22.32 -8.96
N LEU A 198 29.92 -21.20 -9.68
CA LEU A 198 29.00 -20.06 -9.57
C LEU A 198 27.59 -20.44 -9.99
N LEU A 199 27.44 -21.16 -11.10
CA LEU A 199 26.14 -21.64 -11.57
C LEU A 199 25.48 -22.57 -10.55
N ARG A 200 26.22 -23.51 -9.94
CA ARG A 200 25.69 -24.37 -8.87
C ARG A 200 25.22 -23.58 -7.66
N ARG A 201 25.96 -22.54 -7.28
CA ARG A 201 25.59 -21.64 -6.18
C ARG A 201 24.31 -20.87 -6.51
N GLU A 202 24.21 -20.33 -7.72
CA GLU A 202 23.02 -19.61 -8.18
C GLU A 202 21.79 -20.54 -8.27
N GLU A 203 21.95 -21.76 -8.81
CA GLU A 203 20.89 -22.78 -8.82
C GLU A 203 20.39 -23.13 -7.42
N GLN A 204 21.28 -23.16 -6.42
CA GLN A 204 20.91 -23.38 -5.03
C GLN A 204 20.13 -22.18 -4.47
N LEU A 205 20.63 -20.96 -4.64
CA LEU A 205 19.92 -19.74 -4.21
C LEU A 205 18.55 -19.60 -4.88
N LEU A 206 18.44 -19.99 -6.14
CA LEU A 206 17.18 -19.99 -6.89
C LEU A 206 16.20 -21.01 -6.30
N ARG A 207 16.67 -22.22 -5.96
CA ARG A 207 15.84 -23.23 -5.28
C ARG A 207 15.36 -22.76 -3.92
N GLU A 208 16.24 -22.15 -3.12
CA GLU A 208 15.90 -21.58 -1.80
C GLU A 208 14.88 -20.44 -1.93
N ALA A 209 15.05 -19.55 -2.92
CA ALA A 209 14.09 -18.49 -3.20
C ALA A 209 12.73 -19.05 -3.64
N ARG A 210 12.70 -20.08 -4.50
CA ARG A 210 11.46 -20.75 -4.93
C ARG A 210 10.74 -21.45 -3.79
N SER A 211 11.45 -22.11 -2.87
CA SER A 211 10.82 -22.70 -1.68
C SER A 211 10.26 -21.63 -0.75
N ASN A 212 10.93 -20.49 -0.62
CA ASN A 212 10.43 -19.37 0.19
C ASN A 212 9.19 -18.72 -0.42
N THR A 213 9.05 -18.68 -1.75
CA THR A 213 7.86 -18.13 -2.41
C THR A 213 6.69 -19.10 -2.43
N GLN A 214 6.92 -20.43 -2.48
CA GLN A 214 5.85 -21.43 -2.39
C GLN A 214 5.17 -21.47 -1.01
N ASN A 215 5.89 -21.06 0.04
CA ASN A 215 5.37 -20.98 1.41
C ASN A 215 4.69 -19.64 1.73
N MET A 216 4.56 -18.73 0.77
CA MET A 216 3.89 -17.44 1.00
C MET A 216 2.37 -17.60 0.91
N PRO A 217 1.60 -17.04 1.87
CA PRO A 217 0.14 -17.05 1.80
C PRO A 217 -0.35 -16.19 0.63
N ASP A 218 -1.39 -16.66 -0.07
CA ASP A 218 -2.01 -16.02 -1.26
C ASP A 218 -2.60 -14.62 -0.95
N VAL A 219 -2.72 -14.28 0.34
CA VAL A 219 -3.14 -12.94 0.81
C VAL A 219 -1.98 -12.27 1.55
N ILE A 220 -1.21 -11.46 0.82
CA ILE A 220 -0.11 -10.67 1.36
C ILE A 220 -0.68 -9.39 2.01
N SER A 221 -0.36 -9.15 3.29
CA SER A 221 -0.79 -7.94 4.01
C SER A 221 -0.25 -6.66 3.35
N ASN A 222 -1.02 -5.57 3.40
CA ASN A 222 -0.58 -4.27 2.88
C ASN A 222 0.69 -3.75 3.59
N GLY A 223 0.91 -4.16 4.84
CA GLY A 223 2.14 -3.85 5.59
C GLY A 223 3.37 -4.53 5.00
N THR A 224 3.29 -5.84 4.75
CA THR A 224 4.39 -6.61 4.12
C THR A 224 4.68 -6.13 2.69
N LYS A 225 3.66 -5.62 1.98
CA LYS A 225 3.85 -5.01 0.66
C LYS A 225 4.59 -3.67 0.73
N LEU A 226 4.28 -2.84 1.74
CA LEU A 226 5.01 -1.59 1.97
C LEU A 226 6.45 -1.84 2.41
N ASP A 227 6.67 -2.84 3.25
CA ASP A 227 8.01 -3.22 3.68
C ASP A 227 8.83 -3.75 2.50
N ALA A 228 8.26 -4.62 1.66
CA ALA A 228 8.91 -5.06 0.42
C ALA A 228 9.20 -3.91 -0.56
N LEU A 229 8.32 -2.91 -0.65
CA LEU A 229 8.58 -1.71 -1.45
C LEU A 229 9.68 -0.83 -0.85
N ASN A 230 9.77 -0.75 0.47
CA ASN A 230 10.85 -0.03 1.14
C ASN A 230 12.20 -0.77 1.01
N THR A 231 12.22 -2.10 1.10
CA THR A 231 13.45 -2.87 0.90
C THR A 231 13.94 -2.75 -0.54
N THR A 232 13.05 -2.91 -1.53
CA THR A 232 13.41 -2.71 -2.95
C THR A 232 13.87 -1.28 -3.23
N ARG A 233 13.24 -0.27 -2.61
CA ARG A 233 13.71 1.12 -2.69
C ARG A 233 15.11 1.27 -2.12
N ASN A 234 15.38 0.72 -0.94
CA ASN A 234 16.68 0.82 -0.30
C ASN A 234 17.75 0.07 -1.10
N GLU A 235 17.45 -1.12 -1.62
CA GLU A 235 18.35 -1.86 -2.50
C GLU A 235 18.66 -1.10 -3.80
N LEU A 236 17.66 -0.45 -4.41
CA LEU A 236 17.89 0.39 -5.59
C LEU A 236 18.75 1.61 -5.25
N ILE A 237 18.56 2.22 -4.08
CA ILE A 237 19.40 3.32 -3.60
C ILE A 237 20.84 2.82 -3.41
N THR A 238 21.04 1.72 -2.70
CA THR A 238 22.37 1.12 -2.50
C THR A 238 22.99 0.74 -3.84
N TRP A 239 22.22 0.15 -4.76
CA TRP A 239 22.72 -0.20 -6.08
C TRP A 239 23.16 1.06 -6.85
N MET A 240 22.33 2.10 -6.88
CA MET A 240 22.69 3.39 -7.49
C MET A 240 23.92 4.02 -6.81
N GLU A 241 24.00 4.01 -5.49
CA GLU A 241 25.15 4.50 -4.73
C GLU A 241 26.41 3.69 -5.03
N THR A 242 26.31 2.37 -5.18
CA THR A 242 27.45 1.52 -5.54
C THR A 242 27.86 1.68 -7.00
N GLU A 243 26.92 1.87 -7.93
CA GLU A 243 27.24 2.13 -9.34
C GLU A 243 27.81 3.54 -9.52
N LEU A 244 27.28 4.55 -8.83
CA LEU A 244 27.86 5.89 -8.75
C LEU A 244 29.24 5.86 -8.09
N GLY A 245 29.42 5.06 -7.02
CA GLY A 245 30.70 4.86 -6.35
C GLY A 245 31.74 4.16 -7.24
N LYS A 246 31.33 3.19 -8.06
CA LYS A 246 32.22 2.56 -9.06
C LYS A 246 32.57 3.52 -10.20
N ALA A 247 31.65 4.39 -10.60
CA ALA A 247 31.90 5.43 -11.60
C ALA A 247 32.79 6.57 -11.05
N SER A 248 32.80 6.82 -9.75
CA SER A 248 33.72 7.78 -9.11
C SER A 248 35.07 7.16 -8.72
N ALA A 249 35.13 5.85 -8.45
CA ALA A 249 36.35 5.15 -8.06
C ALA A 249 37.26 4.75 -9.24
N SER A 250 36.86 5.03 -10.48
CA SER A 250 37.74 4.81 -11.64
C SER A 250 38.88 5.85 -11.76
N GLU A 251 38.96 6.84 -10.86
CA GLU A 251 40.06 7.81 -10.81
C GLU A 251 41.11 7.54 -9.72
N ASP A 252 40.84 6.68 -8.73
CA ASP A 252 41.77 6.43 -7.62
C ASP A 252 41.96 4.93 -7.35
N VAL A 253 42.82 4.28 -8.13
CA VAL A 253 43.50 3.06 -7.69
C VAL A 253 45.00 3.27 -7.86
N ASP A 254 45.64 3.59 -6.73
CA ASP A 254 47.08 3.66 -6.54
C ASP A 254 47.78 2.36 -6.96
N GLY A 255 48.92 2.55 -7.64
CA GLY A 255 49.91 1.50 -7.89
C GLY A 255 50.91 1.89 -8.97
N ASP A 256 51.94 2.67 -8.62
CA ASP A 256 53.35 2.26 -8.66
C ASP A 256 54.29 3.48 -8.58
N ALA A 257 55.31 3.38 -7.74
CA ALA A 257 56.09 4.52 -7.21
C ALA A 257 57.24 5.01 -8.11
N ASP A 258 57.13 4.93 -9.45
CA ASP A 258 58.25 5.26 -10.36
C ASP A 258 57.91 6.26 -11.50
N GLY A 259 56.77 6.96 -11.41
CA GLY A 259 56.24 7.83 -12.48
C GLY A 259 56.25 9.34 -12.23
N ILE A 260 56.72 9.82 -11.08
CA ILE A 260 56.40 11.18 -10.59
C ILE A 260 57.01 12.29 -11.47
N ALA A 261 58.15 12.06 -12.13
CA ALA A 261 58.78 13.09 -12.96
C ALA A 261 58.12 13.30 -14.35
N LYS A 262 57.44 12.29 -14.92
CA LYS A 262 56.77 12.40 -16.24
C LYS A 262 55.31 12.85 -16.15
N CYS A 263 54.70 12.76 -14.97
CA CYS A 263 53.31 13.15 -14.76
C CYS A 263 53.15 14.67 -14.64
N GLN A 264 54.15 15.37 -14.09
CA GLN A 264 54.08 16.82 -13.88
C GLN A 264 54.14 17.62 -15.20
N ASP A 265 54.93 17.17 -16.18
CA ASP A 265 54.99 17.77 -17.52
C ASP A 265 53.72 17.53 -18.36
N ARG A 266 53.11 16.34 -18.23
CA ARG A 266 51.82 16.03 -18.89
C ARG A 266 50.68 16.85 -18.31
N LEU A 267 50.60 16.98 -16.98
CA LEU A 267 49.59 17.81 -16.32
C LEU A 267 49.77 19.30 -16.64
N ALA A 268 50.99 19.79 -16.81
CA ALA A 268 51.24 21.18 -17.22
C ALA A 268 50.84 21.43 -18.68
N ALA A 269 51.13 20.50 -19.59
CA ALA A 269 50.70 20.55 -20.99
C ALA A 269 49.17 20.49 -21.11
N ASP A 270 48.53 19.60 -20.37
CA ASP A 270 47.07 19.47 -20.35
C ASP A 270 46.40 20.74 -19.79
N ASN A 271 46.94 21.33 -18.72
CA ASN A 271 46.47 22.62 -18.22
C ASN A 271 46.65 23.77 -19.23
N ALA A 272 47.74 23.79 -19.99
CA ALA A 272 47.95 24.80 -21.04
C ALA A 272 46.93 24.63 -22.19
N THR A 273 46.62 23.40 -22.59
CA THR A 273 45.59 23.14 -23.60
C THR A 273 44.19 23.48 -23.11
N ILE A 274 43.83 23.15 -21.86
CA ILE A 274 42.56 23.52 -21.23
C ILE A 274 42.40 25.04 -21.18
N ASN A 275 43.45 25.76 -20.76
CA ASN A 275 43.42 27.22 -20.72
C ASN A 275 43.28 27.85 -22.11
N SER A 276 43.90 27.26 -23.14
CA SER A 276 43.71 27.69 -24.53
C SER A 276 42.27 27.49 -25.03
N GLN A 277 41.65 26.35 -24.69
CA GLN A 277 40.26 26.06 -25.04
C GLN A 277 39.28 26.97 -24.29
N LEU A 278 39.54 27.27 -23.02
CA LEU A 278 38.78 28.26 -22.25
C LEU A 278 38.90 29.67 -22.87
N GLY A 279 40.06 30.04 -23.40
CA GLY A 279 40.23 31.27 -24.17
C GLY A 279 39.33 31.30 -25.40
N VAL A 280 39.33 30.24 -26.21
CA VAL A 280 38.46 30.10 -27.39
C VAL A 280 36.97 30.17 -27.02
N ILE A 281 36.56 29.57 -25.90
CA ILE A 281 35.18 29.63 -25.41
C ILE A 281 34.80 31.05 -25.00
N LYS A 282 35.68 31.76 -24.27
CA LYS A 282 35.46 33.16 -23.89
C LYS A 282 35.33 34.06 -25.12
N ASP A 283 36.14 33.86 -26.15
CA ASP A 283 36.07 34.61 -27.39
C ASP A 283 34.77 34.33 -28.17
N LYS A 284 34.31 33.07 -28.19
CA LYS A 284 33.01 32.71 -28.77
C LYS A 284 31.86 33.35 -28.00
N TYR A 285 31.92 33.37 -26.67
CA TYR A 285 30.90 33.99 -25.84
C TYR A 285 30.89 35.52 -25.98
N ALA A 286 32.06 36.15 -26.10
CA ALA A 286 32.17 37.58 -26.40
C ALA A 286 31.55 37.92 -27.76
N ARG A 287 31.82 37.11 -28.80
CA ARG A 287 31.19 37.25 -30.12
C ARG A 287 29.67 37.05 -30.09
N TYR A 288 29.18 36.09 -29.30
CA TYR A 288 27.75 35.91 -29.09
C TYR A 288 27.11 37.13 -28.41
N LEU A 289 27.74 37.67 -27.36
CA LEU A 289 27.26 38.86 -26.68
C LEU A 289 27.27 40.10 -27.59
N SER A 290 28.31 40.28 -28.42
CA SER A 290 28.35 41.38 -29.38
C SER A 290 27.27 41.25 -30.45
N ALA A 291 27.04 40.04 -30.99
CA ALA A 291 25.97 39.78 -31.95
C ALA A 291 24.57 39.98 -31.34
N ARG A 292 24.40 39.62 -30.07
CA ARG A 292 23.14 39.87 -29.34
C ARG A 292 22.92 41.35 -29.08
N ARG A 293 23.98 42.10 -28.73
CA ARG A 293 23.90 43.56 -28.58
C ARG A 293 23.57 44.24 -29.89
N SER A 294 24.21 43.86 -31.00
CA SER A 294 23.88 44.41 -32.32
C SER A 294 22.44 44.08 -32.73
N LEU A 295 21.94 42.88 -32.43
CA LEU A 295 20.53 42.53 -32.68
C LEU A 295 19.58 43.41 -31.85
N LEU A 296 19.86 43.60 -30.56
CA LEU A 296 19.08 44.48 -29.70
C LEU A 296 19.14 45.94 -30.16
N GLU A 297 20.28 46.42 -30.64
CA GLU A 297 20.43 47.74 -31.24
C GLU A 297 19.60 47.86 -32.53
N THR A 298 19.63 46.88 -33.44
CA THR A 298 18.76 46.88 -34.63
C THR A 298 17.26 46.82 -34.32
N LEU A 299 16.88 46.22 -33.18
CA LEU A 299 15.51 46.23 -32.66
C LEU A 299 15.17 47.59 -32.03
N ALA A 300 16.11 48.22 -31.33
CA ALA A 300 15.93 49.52 -30.70
C ALA A 300 15.92 50.67 -31.73
N GLU A 301 16.66 50.55 -32.83
CA GLU A 301 16.66 51.49 -33.96
C GLU A 301 15.40 51.40 -34.82
N ARG A 302 14.49 50.46 -34.56
CA ARG A 302 13.18 50.41 -35.23
C ARG A 302 12.23 51.44 -34.60
N PRO A 303 11.98 52.59 -35.22
CA PRO A 303 11.13 53.62 -34.64
C PRO A 303 9.68 53.19 -34.86
N GLY A 304 8.97 52.85 -33.79
CA GLY A 304 7.51 52.60 -33.87
C GLY A 304 6.89 51.59 -32.93
N ALA A 305 7.53 51.18 -31.83
CA ALA A 305 6.88 50.33 -30.83
C ALA A 305 7.16 50.83 -29.41
N SER A 306 6.72 52.06 -29.14
CA SER A 306 6.52 52.57 -27.78
C SER A 306 5.04 52.91 -27.63
N GLU A 307 4.23 51.91 -27.26
CA GLU A 307 3.09 52.12 -26.37
C GLU A 307 2.61 50.76 -25.80
N PRO A 308 2.36 50.65 -24.49
CA PRO A 308 1.77 49.45 -23.89
C PRO A 308 0.27 49.40 -24.19
N PRO A 309 -0.32 48.22 -24.51
CA PRO A 309 -1.75 48.15 -24.79
C PRO A 309 -2.53 48.22 -23.47
N VAL A 310 -3.15 49.38 -23.25
CA VAL A 310 -4.22 49.54 -22.26
C VAL A 310 -5.44 48.74 -22.74
N LEU A 311 -5.82 47.73 -21.96
CA LEU A 311 -7.04 46.95 -22.15
C LEU A 311 -8.25 47.88 -22.02
N LYS A 312 -8.87 48.26 -23.14
CA LYS A 312 -10.22 48.84 -23.17
C LYS A 312 -11.22 47.77 -23.60
N ALA A 313 -12.25 47.62 -22.77
CA ALA A 313 -13.42 46.79 -23.03
C ALA A 313 -14.13 47.26 -24.31
N TYR A 314 -14.49 46.30 -25.16
CA TYR A 314 -15.27 46.54 -26.36
C TYR A 314 -16.76 46.56 -26.03
N ASP A 315 -17.38 47.73 -26.15
CA ASP A 315 -18.82 47.83 -26.40
C ASP A 315 -19.09 47.75 -27.90
N THR A 316 -20.16 47.04 -28.20
CA THR A 316 -20.64 46.68 -29.53
C THR A 316 -21.28 47.88 -30.22
N HIS A 317 -20.82 48.24 -31.43
CA HIS A 317 -21.69 48.81 -32.45
C HIS A 317 -21.24 48.43 -33.86
N GLN A 318 -22.24 48.02 -34.63
CA GLN A 318 -22.19 47.40 -35.95
C GLN A 318 -21.79 48.38 -37.06
N GLN A 319 -20.98 47.91 -38.02
CA GLN A 319 -21.08 48.35 -39.41
C GLN A 319 -20.60 47.21 -40.34
N PRO A 320 -21.32 46.93 -41.46
CA PRO A 320 -21.10 45.72 -42.24
C PRO A 320 -19.98 45.93 -43.27
N ARG A 321 -18.96 45.08 -43.21
CA ARG A 321 -18.05 44.85 -44.34
C ARG A 321 -18.20 43.41 -44.79
N ALA A 322 -18.74 43.25 -45.99
CA ALA A 322 -18.62 42.01 -46.75
C ALA A 322 -17.14 41.73 -47.03
N GLY A 323 -16.70 40.51 -46.75
CA GLY A 323 -15.35 40.06 -47.04
C GLY A 323 -14.88 39.00 -46.06
N SER A 324 -15.02 37.74 -46.48
CA SER A 324 -14.57 36.50 -45.84
C SER A 324 -15.16 36.18 -44.47
N ASP A 325 -16.05 35.18 -44.44
CA ASP A 325 -16.26 34.38 -43.25
C ASP A 325 -14.94 33.67 -42.90
N PRO A 326 -14.29 33.93 -41.76
CA PRO A 326 -13.36 32.96 -41.21
C PRO A 326 -14.22 31.79 -40.73
N THR A 327 -14.12 30.68 -41.44
CA THR A 327 -14.61 29.37 -40.96
C THR A 327 -14.30 29.22 -39.47
N PRO A 328 -15.28 28.90 -38.62
CA PRO A 328 -15.07 28.92 -37.18
C PRO A 328 -14.32 27.65 -36.74
N SER A 329 -13.00 27.65 -36.89
CA SER A 329 -12.10 26.61 -36.36
C SER A 329 -12.15 26.50 -34.84
N ASN A 330 -12.79 27.46 -34.16
CA ASN A 330 -12.93 27.50 -32.70
C ASN A 330 -13.91 26.44 -32.15
N TYR A 331 -14.88 25.94 -32.93
CA TYR A 331 -15.84 24.94 -32.43
C TYR A 331 -15.22 23.55 -32.22
N LEU A 332 -14.09 23.22 -32.86
CA LEU A 332 -13.42 21.93 -32.68
C LEU A 332 -12.68 21.84 -31.33
N LEU A 333 -12.12 22.94 -30.84
CA LEU A 333 -11.35 22.99 -29.58
C LEU A 333 -12.22 23.32 -28.36
N THR A 334 -13.38 23.95 -28.56
CA THR A 334 -14.31 24.31 -27.48
C THR A 334 -14.68 23.13 -26.56
N PRO A 335 -15.06 21.93 -27.06
CA PRO A 335 -15.36 20.79 -26.17
C PRO A 335 -14.14 20.27 -25.42
N TYR A 336 -12.93 20.38 -25.99
CA TYR A 336 -11.69 19.99 -25.30
C TYR A 336 -11.32 20.98 -24.19
N ILE A 337 -11.57 22.26 -24.39
CA ILE A 337 -11.34 23.30 -23.35
C ILE A 337 -12.38 23.14 -22.23
N GLU A 338 -13.64 22.85 -22.56
CA GLU A 338 -14.69 22.61 -21.56
C GLU A 338 -14.41 21.34 -20.73
N THR A 339 -13.98 20.26 -21.37
CA THR A 339 -13.56 19.04 -20.67
C THR A 339 -12.33 19.29 -19.80
N LEU A 340 -11.32 20.02 -20.29
CA LEU A 340 -10.14 20.38 -19.50
C LEU A 340 -10.50 21.27 -18.30
N LEU A 341 -11.42 22.22 -18.46
CA LEU A 341 -11.92 23.06 -17.37
C LEU A 341 -12.69 22.24 -16.34
N SER A 342 -13.55 21.31 -16.78
CA SER A 342 -14.27 20.39 -15.90
C SER A 342 -13.31 19.49 -15.12
N LEU A 343 -12.26 18.97 -15.78
CA LEU A 343 -11.22 18.18 -15.15
C LEU A 343 -10.44 19.00 -14.12
N SER A 344 -10.10 20.26 -14.44
CA SER A 344 -9.43 21.15 -13.49
C SER A 344 -10.30 21.44 -12.25
N ARG A 345 -11.63 21.59 -12.43
CA ARG A 345 -12.58 21.78 -11.32
C ARG A 345 -12.66 20.51 -10.47
N ASN A 346 -12.72 19.34 -11.10
CA ASN A 346 -12.72 18.05 -10.41
C ASN A 346 -11.41 17.82 -9.65
N GLN A 347 -10.26 18.16 -10.24
CA GLN A 347 -8.97 18.08 -9.58
C GLN A 347 -8.90 19.00 -8.36
N LYS A 348 -9.38 20.25 -8.48
CA LYS A 348 -9.47 21.18 -7.35
C LYS A 348 -10.37 20.63 -6.24
N ALA A 349 -11.54 20.09 -6.59
CA ALA A 349 -12.45 19.46 -5.61
C ALA A 349 -11.82 18.23 -4.94
N MET A 350 -11.08 17.41 -5.69
CA MET A 350 -10.37 16.26 -5.13
C MET A 350 -9.23 16.69 -4.20
N ILE A 351 -8.50 17.76 -4.54
CA ILE A 351 -7.45 18.31 -3.69
C ILE A 351 -8.04 18.85 -2.39
N THR A 352 -9.16 19.58 -2.44
CA THR A 352 -9.81 20.10 -1.22
C THR A 352 -10.40 18.97 -0.37
N GLN A 353 -10.97 17.94 -0.99
CA GLN A 353 -11.43 16.76 -0.27
C GLN A 353 -10.26 16.02 0.39
N LYS A 354 -9.15 15.83 -0.33
CA LYS A 354 -7.93 15.20 0.19
C LYS A 354 -7.37 16.00 1.36
N SER A 355 -7.30 17.33 1.27
CA SER A 355 -6.80 18.16 2.37
C SER A 355 -7.72 18.13 3.58
N TYR A 356 -9.05 18.10 3.37
CA TYR A 356 -10.03 17.94 4.44
C TYR A 356 -9.90 16.57 5.13
N MET A 357 -9.82 15.49 4.37
CA MET A 357 -9.62 14.13 4.91
C MET A 357 -8.29 13.99 5.66
N ASN A 358 -7.21 14.55 5.12
CA ASN A 358 -5.92 14.52 5.79
C ASN A 358 -5.92 15.35 7.08
N SER A 359 -6.57 16.52 7.08
CA SER A 359 -6.72 17.36 8.27
C SER A 359 -7.56 16.69 9.34
N THR A 360 -8.69 16.08 8.98
CA THR A 360 -9.55 15.34 9.91
C THR A 360 -8.84 14.11 10.47
N LEU A 361 -8.19 13.30 9.65
CA LEU A 361 -7.39 12.16 10.11
C LEU A 361 -6.24 12.61 11.02
N SER A 362 -5.59 13.73 10.72
CA SER A 362 -4.53 14.29 11.57
C SER A 362 -5.05 14.80 12.91
N LYS A 363 -6.29 15.29 12.98
CA LYS A 363 -6.96 15.67 14.24
C LYS A 363 -7.31 14.43 15.04
N GLU A 364 -8.02 13.47 14.44
CA GLU A 364 -8.39 12.21 15.08
C GLU A 364 -7.18 11.43 15.61
N THR A 365 -6.09 11.36 14.84
CA THR A 365 -4.86 10.70 15.29
C THR A 365 -4.20 11.45 16.46
N LYS A 366 -4.25 12.79 16.49
CA LYS A 366 -3.75 13.57 17.63
C LYS A 366 -4.63 13.38 18.86
N ASP A 367 -5.95 13.40 18.68
CA ASP A 367 -6.92 13.21 19.76
C ASP A 367 -6.80 11.79 20.35
N ALA A 368 -6.72 10.76 19.50
CA ALA A 368 -6.45 9.38 19.94
C ALA A 368 -5.11 9.25 20.66
N CYS A 369 -4.06 9.94 20.18
CA CYS A 369 -2.77 9.97 20.86
C CYS A 369 -2.84 10.64 22.24
N GLN A 370 -3.63 11.71 22.40
CA GLN A 370 -3.84 12.38 23.68
C GLN A 370 -4.61 11.48 24.66
N VAL A 371 -5.68 10.84 24.19
CA VAL A 371 -6.44 9.87 24.98
C VAL A 371 -5.55 8.72 25.44
N LEU A 372 -4.71 8.16 24.55
CA LEU A 372 -3.74 7.13 24.93
C LEU A 372 -2.73 7.61 25.97
N SER A 373 -2.28 8.86 25.90
CA SER A 373 -1.40 9.43 26.93
C SER A 373 -2.10 9.57 28.27
N HIS A 374 -3.35 10.01 28.29
CA HIS A 374 -4.15 10.06 29.51
C HIS A 374 -4.35 8.67 30.13
N ILE A 375 -4.75 7.70 29.30
CA ILE A 375 -4.92 6.31 29.74
C ILE A 375 -3.58 5.73 30.24
N ALA A 376 -2.45 6.10 29.63
CA ALA A 376 -1.12 5.71 30.10
C ALA A 376 -0.77 6.31 31.47
N GLU A 377 -1.18 7.55 31.76
CA GLU A 377 -1.01 8.17 33.08
C GLU A 377 -1.89 7.50 34.16
N GLU A 378 -3.07 6.99 33.78
CA GLU A 378 -3.98 6.26 34.67
C GLU A 378 -3.63 4.77 34.83
N SER A 379 -2.76 4.23 33.96
CA SER A 379 -2.42 2.81 33.96
C SER A 379 -1.64 2.41 35.21
N GLN A 380 -2.10 1.35 35.88
CA GLN A 380 -1.35 0.71 36.97
C GLN A 380 -0.32 -0.30 36.45
N LEU A 381 -0.46 -0.74 35.20
CA LEU A 381 0.41 -1.76 34.60
C LEU A 381 1.75 -1.17 34.16
N LEU A 382 1.75 0.03 33.58
CA LEU A 382 2.97 0.68 33.08
C LEU A 382 4.00 1.01 34.18
N PRO A 383 3.59 1.51 35.37
CA PRO A 383 4.54 1.75 36.47
C PRO A 383 5.12 0.47 37.07
N GLN A 384 4.36 -0.64 37.04
CA GLN A 384 4.80 -1.94 37.56
C GLN A 384 5.82 -2.61 36.64
N HIS A 385 5.75 -2.32 35.34
CA HIS A 385 6.66 -2.86 34.33
C HIS A 385 7.29 -1.74 33.48
N PRO A 386 8.19 -0.93 34.06
CA PRO A 386 8.89 0.11 33.33
C PRO A 386 9.81 -0.53 32.28
N GLN A 387 9.75 -0.04 31.05
CA GLN A 387 10.64 -0.51 29.99
C GLN A 387 12.11 -0.22 30.35
N SER A 388 12.93 -1.26 30.43
CA SER A 388 14.40 -1.20 30.48
C SER A 388 14.94 -0.57 29.19
N GLY A 389 14.92 0.76 29.11
CA GLY A 389 15.33 1.53 27.94
C GLY A 389 14.80 2.96 27.91
N SER A 390 13.66 3.24 28.57
CA SER A 390 13.20 4.61 28.75
C SER A 390 13.84 5.20 30.02
N SER A 391 15.15 5.43 29.95
CA SER A 391 15.83 6.31 30.89
C SER A 391 15.13 7.66 30.88
N ARG A 392 14.30 7.91 31.90
CA ARG A 392 13.90 9.24 32.36
C ARG A 392 15.18 10.02 32.73
N ARG A 393 15.96 10.45 31.74
CA ARG A 393 16.81 11.62 31.89
C ARG A 393 15.97 12.82 31.52
N ARG A 394 15.37 13.36 32.58
CA ARG A 394 15.00 14.76 32.69
C ARG A 394 16.26 15.59 32.39
N SER A 395 16.48 15.92 31.13
CA SER A 395 17.50 16.85 30.64
C SER A 395 16.83 17.59 29.50
N GLY A 396 16.20 18.73 29.74
CA GLY A 396 16.94 19.98 29.82
C GLY A 396 17.15 20.51 28.40
N LEU A 397 16.11 21.12 27.84
CA LEU A 397 16.21 22.17 26.82
C LEU A 397 16.98 21.80 25.52
N GLY A 398 16.49 20.84 24.72
CA GLY A 398 17.13 20.54 23.42
C GLY A 398 16.31 19.81 22.35
N GLU A 399 15.09 19.35 22.64
CA GLU A 399 14.35 18.43 21.75
C GLU A 399 13.03 19.01 21.25
N VAL A 400 13.01 20.29 20.89
CA VAL A 400 11.82 20.93 20.31
C VAL A 400 11.90 21.04 18.78
N LEU A 401 13.06 20.76 18.16
CA LEU A 401 13.25 21.04 16.74
C LEU A 401 13.57 19.84 15.83
N LEU A 402 13.74 18.62 16.34
CA LEU A 402 14.18 17.47 15.49
C LEU A 402 13.50 16.13 15.77
N ALA A 403 12.38 16.08 16.50
CA ALA A 403 11.57 14.87 16.51
C ALA A 403 10.67 14.87 15.26
N PRO A 404 10.88 13.97 14.27
CA PRO A 404 9.95 13.87 13.16
C PRO A 404 8.59 13.47 13.73
N GLU A 405 7.51 13.88 13.09
CA GLU A 405 6.09 13.53 13.35
C GLU A 405 5.82 12.01 13.22
N ARG A 406 6.66 11.15 13.79
CA ARG A 406 6.62 9.69 13.80
C ARG A 406 6.50 9.12 15.20
N SER A 407 6.17 9.93 16.21
CA SER A 407 5.57 9.44 17.45
C SER A 407 4.10 9.05 17.20
N GLY A 408 3.90 8.16 16.23
CA GLY A 408 2.60 7.67 15.81
C GLY A 408 1.92 6.87 16.90
N PHE A 409 0.61 6.69 16.75
CA PHE A 409 -0.27 5.90 17.62
C PHE A 409 0.38 4.58 18.10
N THR A 410 1.06 3.87 17.20
CA THR A 410 1.77 2.61 17.50
C THR A 410 2.88 2.75 18.54
N SER A 411 3.66 3.83 18.48
CA SER A 411 4.73 4.10 19.46
C SER A 411 4.17 4.35 20.87
N ARG A 412 2.96 4.91 20.98
CA ARG A 412 2.30 5.16 22.29
C ARG A 412 1.65 3.90 22.87
N VAL A 413 1.30 2.92 22.03
CA VAL A 413 0.74 1.64 22.46
C VAL A 413 1.83 0.64 22.85
N GLN A 414 3.02 0.72 22.25
CA GLN A 414 4.13 -0.22 22.51
C GLN A 414 4.49 -0.43 23.99
N PRO A 415 4.48 0.60 24.86
CA PRO A 415 4.68 0.41 26.30
C PRO A 415 3.69 -0.55 26.95
N TRP A 416 2.42 -0.53 26.52
CA TRP A 416 1.39 -1.42 27.05
C TRP A 416 1.59 -2.86 26.61
N VAL A 417 1.98 -3.07 25.35
CA VAL A 417 2.29 -4.41 24.83
C VAL A 417 3.45 -5.01 25.60
N ASN A 418 4.53 -4.26 25.75
CA ASN A 418 5.71 -4.74 26.46
C ASN A 418 5.45 -4.95 27.96
N ALA A 419 4.65 -4.08 28.59
CA ALA A 419 4.25 -4.24 29.99
C ALA A 419 3.35 -5.46 30.19
N ALA A 420 2.46 -5.77 29.23
CA ALA A 420 1.64 -6.97 29.25
C ALA A 420 2.51 -8.23 29.09
N ASP A 421 3.48 -8.21 28.17
CA ASP A 421 4.40 -9.34 27.97
C ASP A 421 5.29 -9.57 29.20
N SER A 422 5.79 -8.51 29.84
CA SER A 422 6.55 -8.64 31.07
C SER A 422 5.70 -9.13 32.24
N ALA A 423 4.45 -8.66 32.38
CA ALA A 423 3.53 -9.16 33.40
C ALA A 423 3.25 -10.65 33.20
N LYS A 424 3.09 -11.08 31.95
CA LYS A 424 2.96 -12.48 31.58
C LYS A 424 4.20 -13.29 31.98
N ILE A 425 5.40 -12.79 31.72
CA ILE A 425 6.64 -13.49 32.10
C ILE A 425 6.75 -13.59 33.63
N VAL A 426 6.52 -12.49 34.35
CA VAL A 426 6.59 -12.47 35.83
C VAL A 426 5.58 -13.43 36.46
N THR A 427 4.37 -13.50 35.92
CA THR A 427 3.36 -14.47 36.41
C THR A 427 3.74 -15.91 36.11
N LEU A 428 4.34 -16.19 34.94
CA LEU A 428 4.84 -17.53 34.63
C LEU A 428 6.03 -17.92 35.51
N GLU A 429 6.95 -16.99 35.78
CA GLU A 429 8.09 -17.20 36.68
C GLU A 429 7.62 -17.48 38.11
N ALA A 430 6.67 -16.70 38.64
CA ALA A 430 6.12 -16.94 39.97
C ALA A 430 5.40 -18.30 40.09
N VAL A 431 4.72 -18.74 39.02
CA VAL A 431 4.12 -20.08 38.99
C VAL A 431 5.20 -21.16 38.93
N ALA A 432 6.25 -20.98 38.14
CA ALA A 432 7.37 -21.92 38.06
C ALA A 432 8.07 -22.05 39.42
N GLU A 433 8.39 -20.94 40.09
CA GLU A 433 9.00 -20.92 41.43
C GLU A 433 8.12 -21.67 42.44
N LYS A 434 6.79 -21.46 42.42
CA LYS A 434 5.87 -22.18 43.32
C LYS A 434 5.77 -23.68 43.01
N VAL A 435 5.92 -24.07 41.75
CA VAL A 435 5.98 -25.49 41.36
C VAL A 435 7.29 -26.12 41.82
N GLU A 436 8.41 -25.42 41.68
CA GLU A 436 9.72 -25.87 42.17
C GLU A 436 9.73 -25.99 43.70
N GLU A 437 9.22 -25.00 44.42
CA GLU A 437 9.03 -25.07 45.88
C GLU A 437 8.16 -26.28 46.27
N GLY A 438 7.07 -26.53 45.54
CA GLY A 438 6.19 -27.68 45.75
C GLY A 438 6.89 -29.02 45.49
N GLN A 439 7.74 -29.10 44.46
CA GLN A 439 8.53 -30.27 44.16
C GLN A 439 9.59 -30.53 45.24
N LEU A 440 10.31 -29.49 45.69
CA LEU A 440 11.29 -29.60 46.76
C LEU A 440 10.63 -30.04 48.08
N ALA A 441 9.43 -29.51 48.39
CA ALA A 441 8.65 -29.93 49.55
C ALA A 441 8.21 -31.40 49.44
N LEU A 442 7.82 -31.84 48.24
CA LEU A 442 7.47 -33.25 47.98
C LEU A 442 8.69 -34.15 48.16
N GLU A 443 9.82 -33.83 47.55
CA GLU A 443 11.08 -34.57 47.70
C GLU A 443 11.52 -34.64 49.17
N HIS A 444 11.38 -33.55 49.91
CA HIS A 444 11.65 -33.54 51.35
C HIS A 444 10.70 -34.47 52.11
N SER A 445 9.40 -34.43 51.81
CA SER A 445 8.42 -35.33 52.43
C SER A 445 8.65 -36.80 52.08
N MET A 446 9.09 -37.09 50.85
CA MET A 446 9.40 -38.44 50.39
C MET A 446 10.64 -39.00 51.08
N LYS A 447 11.69 -38.18 51.24
CA LYS A 447 12.88 -38.55 52.03
C LYS A 447 12.52 -38.81 53.49
N ALA A 448 11.70 -37.95 54.10
CA ALA A 448 11.22 -38.16 55.47
C ALA A 448 10.41 -39.46 55.60
N LEU A 449 9.59 -39.81 54.61
CA LEU A 449 8.87 -41.09 54.58
C LEU A 449 9.81 -42.29 54.44
N GLN A 450 10.85 -42.20 53.60
CA GLN A 450 11.89 -43.24 53.49
C GLN A 450 12.66 -43.43 54.80
N GLU A 451 13.00 -42.33 55.49
CA GLU A 451 13.63 -42.39 56.81
C GLU A 451 12.72 -43.08 57.84
N ILE A 452 11.43 -42.77 57.83
CA ILE A 452 10.44 -43.44 58.69
C ILE A 452 10.35 -44.93 58.33
N ASP A 453 10.36 -45.29 57.05
CA ASP A 453 10.29 -46.68 56.57
C ASP A 453 11.51 -47.51 57.02
N HIS A 454 12.71 -46.93 56.90
CA HIS A 454 13.95 -47.48 57.44
C HIS A 454 13.88 -47.65 58.98
N LEU A 455 13.33 -46.67 59.72
CA LEU A 455 13.13 -46.80 61.16
C LEU A 455 12.09 -47.87 61.55
N LEU A 456 11.10 -48.12 60.68
CA LEU A 456 10.12 -49.20 60.85
C LEU A 456 10.69 -50.59 60.48
N GLY A 457 11.93 -50.66 59.99
CA GLY A 457 12.59 -51.90 59.61
C GLY A 457 12.01 -52.52 58.34
N GLN A 458 11.40 -51.70 57.47
CA GLN A 458 11.03 -52.08 56.10
C GLN A 458 12.16 -51.75 55.13
N ASP A 459 13.40 -52.04 55.49
CA ASP A 459 14.41 -52.19 54.46
C ASP A 459 14.04 -53.46 53.68
N GLU A 460 13.49 -53.31 52.47
CA GLU A 460 13.60 -54.38 51.49
C GLU A 460 15.09 -54.68 51.37
N GLU A 461 15.48 -55.86 51.87
CA GLU A 461 16.74 -56.50 51.49
C GLU A 461 16.75 -56.59 49.97
N VAL A 462 17.26 -55.54 49.31
CA VAL A 462 17.67 -55.58 47.91
C VAL A 462 18.87 -56.51 47.89
N GLY A 463 18.58 -57.79 47.67
CA GLY A 463 19.58 -58.80 47.44
C GLY A 463 20.45 -58.38 46.26
N ASP A 464 21.75 -58.37 46.50
CA ASP A 464 22.76 -58.52 45.47
C ASP A 464 22.43 -59.80 44.68
N GLN A 465 21.92 -59.64 43.47
CA GLN A 465 21.91 -60.70 42.47
C GLN A 465 22.31 -60.12 41.11
N GLU A 466 23.61 -60.20 40.85
CA GLU A 466 24.18 -60.18 39.51
C GLU A 466 23.62 -61.36 38.68
N ASP A 467 23.49 -61.09 37.38
CA ASP A 467 23.27 -61.99 36.24
C ASP A 467 21.92 -62.72 36.08
N ALA A 468 21.14 -62.31 35.06
CA ALA A 468 20.96 -63.08 33.81
C ALA A 468 19.88 -62.49 32.86
N GLY A 469 20.23 -62.36 31.57
CA GLY A 469 19.30 -62.32 30.41
C GLY A 469 18.89 -60.91 29.95
N GLU A 470 19.55 -60.27 28.98
CA GLU A 470 19.49 -60.51 27.53
C GLU A 470 18.15 -60.09 26.87
N ASP A 471 18.30 -59.18 25.90
CA ASP A 471 17.40 -58.78 24.81
C ASP A 471 16.01 -58.20 25.09
N THR A 472 15.87 -56.89 24.84
CA THR A 472 15.02 -56.42 23.72
C THR A 472 15.46 -55.03 23.24
N THR A 473 15.80 -55.01 21.95
CA THR A 473 15.85 -53.94 20.97
C THR A 473 14.93 -52.73 21.19
N GLU A 474 15.49 -51.54 20.92
CA GLU A 474 14.90 -50.47 20.10
C GLU A 474 13.53 -49.90 20.53
N THR A 475 13.49 -48.64 20.97
CA THR A 475 12.82 -47.55 20.22
C THR A 475 12.83 -46.22 20.98
N ASP A 476 13.21 -45.17 20.25
CA ASP A 476 13.10 -43.75 20.56
C ASP A 476 11.77 -43.36 21.26
N PHE A 477 11.86 -42.94 22.53
CA PHE A 477 10.72 -42.38 23.27
C PHE A 477 10.75 -40.83 23.37
N TRP A 478 11.80 -40.15 22.90
CA TRP A 478 12.02 -38.72 23.16
C TRP A 478 11.75 -37.76 22.00
N MET A 479 11.06 -38.20 20.95
CA MET A 479 10.71 -37.34 19.80
C MET A 479 9.20 -37.38 19.52
N ASN A 480 8.37 -36.82 20.41
CA ASN A 480 7.02 -36.36 20.04
C ASN A 480 6.46 -35.37 21.06
N ALA A 481 6.88 -34.11 20.96
CA ALA A 481 6.15 -32.98 21.54
C ALA A 481 5.22 -32.38 20.47
N GLY A 482 3.93 -32.69 20.57
CA GLY A 482 2.87 -32.08 19.77
C GLY A 482 1.50 -32.29 20.43
N PRO A 483 0.59 -31.31 20.42
CA PRO A 483 -0.32 -31.07 21.53
C PRO A 483 -1.73 -31.59 21.27
N LYS A 484 -2.33 -32.35 22.19
CA LYS A 484 -3.80 -32.48 22.29
C LYS A 484 -4.28 -32.65 23.74
N HIS A 485 -5.32 -31.89 24.02
CA HIS A 485 -6.04 -31.71 25.28
C HIS A 485 -7.04 -32.88 25.53
N PRO A 486 -7.83 -32.84 26.62
CA PRO A 486 -7.82 -33.80 27.71
C PRO A 486 -8.93 -34.86 27.59
N SER A 487 -8.67 -36.10 27.99
CA SER A 487 -9.79 -36.96 28.41
C SER A 487 -9.35 -38.09 29.34
N ASN A 488 -10.23 -38.32 30.31
CA ASN A 488 -10.50 -39.58 30.97
C ASN A 488 -9.85 -39.87 32.34
N THR A 489 -10.62 -39.48 33.36
CA THR A 489 -11.30 -40.41 34.28
C THR A 489 -10.43 -41.53 34.88
N ARG A 490 -9.82 -41.19 36.01
CA ARG A 490 -9.22 -42.16 36.94
C ARG A 490 -10.34 -42.94 37.63
N ARG A 491 -10.68 -44.13 37.11
CA ARG A 491 -11.48 -45.14 37.81
C ARG A 491 -10.60 -45.89 38.79
N HIS A 492 -11.05 -45.93 40.05
CA HIS A 492 -10.67 -46.92 41.05
C HIS A 492 -10.76 -48.32 40.46
N THR A 493 -9.69 -49.11 40.59
CA THR A 493 -9.79 -50.57 40.70
C THR A 493 -8.84 -51.06 41.78
N GLU A 494 -9.46 -51.63 42.81
CA GLU A 494 -8.85 -52.39 43.89
C GLU A 494 -7.98 -53.52 43.32
N LYS A 495 -6.79 -53.71 43.90
CA LYS A 495 -6.11 -55.01 43.88
C LYS A 495 -5.78 -55.44 45.30
N LYS A 496 -6.52 -56.47 45.70
CA LYS A 496 -6.28 -57.49 46.71
C LYS A 496 -4.95 -57.40 47.46
N THR A 497 -5.08 -57.15 48.75
CA THR A 497 -4.15 -57.45 49.81
C THR A 497 -3.79 -58.95 49.81
N MET A 498 -2.55 -59.29 49.45
CA MET A 498 -1.94 -60.53 49.93
C MET A 498 -1.37 -60.26 51.32
N GLN A 499 -1.96 -60.90 52.31
CA GLN A 499 -1.47 -60.95 53.68
C GLN A 499 -0.10 -61.64 53.70
N LYS A 500 0.97 -60.86 53.90
CA LYS A 500 2.22 -61.39 54.46
C LYS A 500 2.28 -60.86 55.89
N LYS A 501 2.05 -61.75 56.84
CA LYS A 501 2.21 -61.49 58.28
C LYS A 501 3.69 -61.21 58.53
N SER A 502 4.10 -59.95 58.55
CA SER A 502 5.30 -59.55 59.27
C SER A 502 4.95 -59.49 60.75
N ARG A 503 5.79 -60.17 61.52
CA ARG A 503 5.67 -60.39 62.95
C ARG A 503 6.01 -59.06 63.63
N ASP A 504 5.03 -58.47 64.31
CA ASP A 504 5.19 -57.26 65.13
C ASP A 504 6.40 -57.40 66.06
N THR A 505 7.40 -56.55 65.86
CA THR A 505 8.57 -56.40 66.73
C THR A 505 8.24 -55.74 68.07
N TRP A 506 7.00 -55.28 68.26
CA TRP A 506 6.52 -54.62 69.47
C TRP A 506 5.82 -55.54 70.48
N THR A 507 5.61 -56.82 70.19
CA THR A 507 5.01 -57.76 71.19
C THR A 507 5.96 -58.21 72.30
N GLY A 508 7.23 -57.78 72.27
CA GLY A 508 8.24 -58.12 73.29
C GLY A 508 8.33 -57.15 74.48
N LEU A 509 7.60 -56.02 74.45
CA LEU A 509 7.69 -54.98 75.48
C LEU A 509 6.43 -54.89 76.36
N HIS A 510 5.88 -56.02 76.79
CA HIS A 510 4.99 -56.03 77.95
C HIS A 510 5.77 -56.57 79.14
N GLY A 511 6.19 -55.65 80.01
CA GLY A 511 6.87 -55.94 81.27
C GLY A 511 5.98 -56.75 82.20
N SER A 512 6.39 -58.00 82.45
CA SER A 512 5.98 -58.77 83.61
C SER A 512 6.70 -58.22 84.86
N LEU A 513 6.15 -57.16 85.46
CA LEU A 513 6.43 -56.85 86.86
C LEU A 513 5.36 -57.55 87.70
N GLY A 514 5.82 -58.54 88.45
CA GLY A 514 5.00 -59.51 89.16
C GLY A 514 4.08 -58.90 90.21
N LEU A 515 2.87 -59.45 90.26
CA LEU A 515 2.08 -59.56 91.48
C LEU A 515 2.88 -60.37 92.51
N ILE A 516 3.35 -59.70 93.57
CA ILE A 516 3.65 -60.35 94.85
C ILE A 516 2.59 -59.92 95.84
N GLY A 517 1.95 -60.95 96.39
CA GLY A 517 0.81 -60.87 97.27
C GLY A 517 1.13 -60.28 98.64
N HIS A 518 0.01 -59.98 99.26
CA HIS A 518 -0.26 -59.53 100.62
C HIS A 518 0.25 -60.48 101.73
N ASP A 519 0.10 -59.95 102.95
CA ASP A 519 0.14 -60.57 104.29
C ASP A 519 1.51 -60.49 105.00
N ASP A 520 1.66 -60.00 106.23
CA ASP A 520 0.68 -59.58 107.23
C ASP A 520 1.38 -58.89 108.44
N THR A 521 0.57 -58.33 109.35
CA THR A 521 0.74 -58.16 110.81
C THR A 521 0.87 -56.75 111.43
N ALA A 522 -0.16 -56.49 112.27
CA ALA A 522 -0.20 -55.91 113.62
C ALA A 522 -0.10 -54.38 113.83
#